data_AF-A0A172ZM03-F1
#
_entry.id   AF-A0A172ZM03-F1
#
_cell.length_a   1.000
_cell.length_b   1.000
_cell.length_c   1.000
_cell.angle_alpha   90.00
_cell.angle_beta   90.00
_cell.angle_gamma   90.00
#
_symmetry.space_group_name_H-M   'P 1'
#
loop_
_entity.id
_entity.type
_entity.pdbx_description
1 polymer ?
#
loop_
_entity_poly.entity_id
_entity_poly.type
_entity_poly.pdbx_seq_one_letter_code
_entity_poly.pdbx_strand_id
1 'polypeptide(L)'
;MQAASINPSNVHVYSYDGSQFLGTLSTNIYDPYSVFNRYGTYGSKYSTNSIWNQYGTYGSKYSSYGAANPYTSTPPILVYNGSVVGYVTANKYLPGNRVALLNLWGLARSL
;
A
#
# COMPACT_ATOMS: atom_id res chain seq x y z
N MET A 1 -18.03 23.83 6.22
CA MET A 1 -16.77 23.36 6.86
C MET A 1 -16.07 22.48 5.84
N GLN A 2 -14.97 22.96 5.27
CA GLN A 2 -14.18 22.19 4.32
C GLN A 2 -13.47 21.09 5.13
N ALA A 3 -13.78 19.81 4.87
CA ALA A 3 -13.01 18.73 5.46
C ALA A 3 -11.55 18.95 5.09
N ALA A 4 -10.64 18.94 6.06
CA ALA A 4 -9.22 19.07 5.78
C ALA A 4 -8.82 17.94 4.82
N SER A 5 -8.35 18.27 3.62
CA SER A 5 -7.83 17.30 2.66
C SER A 5 -6.65 16.56 3.31
N ILE A 6 -6.71 15.24 3.33
CA ILE A 6 -5.65 14.39 3.84
C ILE A 6 -4.49 14.48 2.85
N ASN A 7 -3.31 14.90 3.30
CA ASN A 7 -2.11 14.80 2.46
C ASN A 7 -1.80 13.30 2.21
N PRO A 8 -1.77 12.82 0.96
CA PRO A 8 -1.53 11.40 0.65
C PRO A 8 -0.17 10.90 1.16
N SER A 9 0.83 11.78 1.26
CA SER A 9 2.14 11.44 1.82
C SER A 9 2.09 11.06 3.30
N ASN A 10 1.03 11.46 4.03
CA ASN A 10 0.81 11.08 5.43
C ASN A 10 0.09 9.73 5.58
N VAL A 11 -0.31 9.10 4.48
CA VAL A 11 -0.84 7.73 4.48
C VAL A 11 0.28 6.79 4.12
N HIS A 12 0.62 5.91 5.06
CA HIS A 12 1.73 4.98 4.94
C HIS A 12 1.21 3.57 4.64
N VAL A 13 2.04 2.80 3.96
CA VAL A 13 1.85 1.36 3.75
C VAL A 13 2.86 0.63 4.62
N TYR A 14 2.38 -0.34 5.40
CA TYR A 14 3.23 -1.21 6.22
C TYR A 14 2.92 -2.69 5.96
N SER A 15 3.81 -3.58 6.38
CA SER A 15 3.48 -5.01 6.54
C SER A 15 2.30 -5.20 7.50
N TYR A 16 1.65 -6.35 7.43
CA TYR A 16 0.44 -6.63 8.23
C TYR A 16 0.62 -6.42 9.74
N ASP A 17 1.79 -6.77 10.28
CA ASP A 17 2.17 -6.62 11.68
C ASP A 17 2.70 -5.20 12.02
N GLY A 18 2.77 -4.30 11.04
CA GLY A 18 3.28 -2.95 11.20
C GLY A 18 4.81 -2.82 11.30
N SER A 19 5.57 -3.93 11.19
CA SER A 19 7.02 -3.93 11.45
C SER A 19 7.86 -3.39 10.30
N GLN A 20 7.43 -3.59 9.05
CA GLN A 20 8.14 -3.17 7.85
C GLN A 20 7.41 -2.01 7.17
N PHE A 21 8.09 -0.88 7.00
CA PHE A 21 7.62 0.22 6.16
C PHE A 21 7.71 -0.14 4.67
N LEU A 22 6.64 0.11 3.92
CA LEU A 22 6.48 -0.23 2.50
C LEU A 22 6.18 0.97 1.60
N GLY A 23 6.26 2.20 2.13
CA GLY A 23 6.13 3.45 1.37
C GLY A 23 4.96 4.33 1.81
N THR A 24 4.78 5.46 1.12
CA THR A 24 3.67 6.39 1.30
C THR A 24 2.79 6.46 0.06
N LEU A 25 1.56 6.98 0.20
CA LEU A 25 0.70 7.27 -0.93
C LEU A 25 0.99 8.63 -1.60
N SER A 26 2.19 9.19 -1.38
CA SER A 26 2.63 10.44 -2.01
C SER A 26 2.43 10.40 -3.52
N THR A 27 1.61 11.30 -4.06
CA THR A 27 1.33 11.39 -5.51
C THR A 27 2.48 11.99 -6.32
N ASN A 28 3.51 12.51 -5.64
CA ASN A 28 4.76 12.89 -6.27
C ASN A 28 5.53 11.62 -6.68
N ILE A 29 5.54 11.31 -7.98
CA ILE A 29 6.18 10.11 -8.53
C ILE A 29 7.72 10.12 -8.41
N TYR A 30 8.32 11.22 -7.97
CA TYR A 30 9.76 11.34 -7.71
C TYR A 30 10.10 11.26 -6.23
N ASP A 31 9.10 11.24 -5.34
CA ASP A 31 9.32 11.07 -3.90
C ASP A 31 9.97 9.69 -3.66
N PRO A 32 11.11 9.63 -2.94
CA PRO A 32 11.81 8.38 -2.68
C PRO A 32 10.99 7.37 -1.85
N TYR A 33 10.02 7.84 -1.07
CA TYR A 33 9.14 7.01 -0.25
C TYR A 33 7.82 6.66 -0.94
N SER A 34 7.48 7.27 -2.08
CA SER A 34 6.22 7.01 -2.77
C SER A 34 6.15 5.58 -3.31
N VAL A 35 5.04 4.91 -3.03
CA VAL A 35 4.70 3.63 -3.70
C VAL A 35 4.44 3.82 -5.20
N PHE A 36 4.31 5.04 -5.70
CA PHE A 36 4.12 5.33 -7.12
C PHE A 36 5.41 5.70 -7.85
N ASN A 37 6.52 5.83 -7.11
CA ASN A 37 7.84 6.01 -7.70
C ASN A 37 8.38 4.68 -8.23
N ARG A 38 8.14 4.41 -9.52
CA ARG A 38 8.55 3.16 -10.20
C ARG A 38 10.05 2.88 -10.20
N TYR A 39 10.87 3.87 -9.89
CA TYR A 39 12.33 3.75 -9.80
C TYR A 39 12.82 3.75 -8.35
N GLY A 40 11.95 4.06 -7.39
CA GLY A 40 12.27 4.09 -5.96
C GLY A 40 12.11 2.73 -5.27
N THR A 41 12.59 2.65 -4.04
CA THR A 41 12.58 1.41 -3.23
C THR A 41 11.18 0.87 -2.99
N TYR A 42 10.17 1.73 -2.88
CA TYR A 42 8.81 1.32 -2.47
C TYR A 42 7.82 1.22 -3.65
N GLY A 43 8.12 1.85 -4.78
CA GLY A 43 7.30 1.78 -5.99
C GLY A 43 7.87 0.89 -7.11
N SER A 44 9.15 0.53 -7.04
CA SER A 44 9.78 -0.32 -8.07
C SER A 44 9.25 -1.75 -8.04
N LYS A 45 8.91 -2.29 -9.21
CA LYS A 45 8.49 -3.70 -9.37
C LYS A 45 9.61 -4.72 -9.13
N TYR A 46 10.84 -4.26 -8.90
CA TYR A 46 12.00 -5.12 -8.67
C TYR A 46 12.49 -5.09 -7.22
N SER A 47 12.01 -4.13 -6.41
CA SER A 47 12.43 -4.00 -5.02
C SER A 47 11.74 -5.04 -4.13
N THR A 48 12.44 -5.56 -3.13
CA THR A 48 11.90 -6.50 -2.15
C THR A 48 10.85 -5.86 -1.23
N ASN A 49 10.95 -4.56 -0.98
CA ASN A 49 10.06 -3.79 -0.10
C ASN A 49 8.89 -3.11 -0.84
N SER A 50 8.67 -3.47 -2.10
CA SER A 50 7.62 -2.90 -2.92
C SER A 50 6.40 -3.81 -3.02
N ILE A 51 5.22 -3.24 -2.80
CA ILE A 51 3.92 -3.90 -3.02
C ILE A 51 3.64 -4.17 -4.50
N TRP A 52 4.44 -3.62 -5.42
CA TRP A 52 4.34 -3.84 -6.87
C TRP A 52 5.26 -4.95 -7.37
N ASN A 53 6.13 -5.49 -6.53
CA ASN A 53 6.97 -6.61 -6.91
C ASN A 53 6.17 -7.92 -6.85
N GLN A 54 5.74 -8.40 -8.02
CA GLN A 54 4.95 -9.63 -8.19
C GLN A 54 5.67 -10.92 -7.75
N TYR A 55 6.99 -10.85 -7.55
CA TYR A 55 7.81 -11.96 -7.05
C TYR A 55 8.27 -11.72 -5.60
N GLY A 56 7.96 -10.56 -5.02
CA GLY A 56 8.36 -10.17 -3.67
C GLY A 56 7.34 -10.53 -2.60
N THR A 57 7.76 -10.43 -1.34
CA THR A 57 6.96 -10.80 -0.16
C THR A 57 5.63 -10.04 -0.08
N TYR A 58 5.62 -8.75 -0.41
CA TYR A 58 4.46 -7.87 -0.22
C TYR A 58 3.63 -7.63 -1.47
N GLY A 59 4.13 -7.99 -2.65
CA GLY A 59 3.43 -7.81 -3.92
C GLY A 59 3.01 -9.11 -4.62
N SER A 60 3.57 -10.27 -4.24
CA SER A 60 3.31 -11.51 -4.95
C SER A 60 1.93 -12.10 -4.68
N LYS A 61 1.30 -12.66 -5.71
CA LYS A 61 0.07 -13.46 -5.56
C LYS A 61 0.27 -14.80 -4.84
N TYR A 62 1.52 -15.24 -4.68
CA TYR A 62 1.87 -16.50 -4.04
C TYR A 62 2.36 -16.34 -2.59
N SER A 63 2.63 -15.11 -2.16
CA SER A 63 3.07 -14.84 -0.78
C SER A 63 1.88 -14.76 0.16
N SER A 64 2.01 -15.32 1.38
CA SER A 64 1.02 -15.14 2.44
C SER A 64 0.85 -13.68 2.84
N TYR A 65 1.86 -12.83 2.63
CA TYR A 65 1.83 -11.38 2.93
C TYR A 65 1.58 -10.50 1.71
N GLY A 66 1.33 -11.10 0.55
CA GLY A 66 1.29 -10.39 -0.71
C GLY A 66 -0.04 -9.68 -0.96
N ALA A 67 0.02 -8.39 -1.30
CA ALA A 67 -1.14 -7.59 -1.66
C ALA A 67 -1.90 -8.17 -2.87
N ALA A 68 -1.22 -8.83 -3.82
CA ALA A 68 -1.85 -9.45 -4.97
C ALA A 68 -2.40 -10.87 -4.71
N ASN A 69 -2.20 -11.44 -3.52
CA ASN A 69 -2.72 -12.77 -3.19
C ASN A 69 -4.22 -12.67 -2.85
N PRO A 70 -5.12 -13.28 -3.63
CA PRO A 70 -6.56 -13.21 -3.37
C PRO A 70 -7.01 -14.03 -2.15
N TYR A 71 -6.12 -14.80 -1.54
CA TYR A 71 -6.39 -15.67 -0.40
C TYR A 71 -5.60 -15.28 0.87
N THR A 72 -4.83 -14.18 0.83
CA THR A 72 -4.08 -13.72 2.02
C THR A 72 -5.03 -13.29 3.13
N SER A 73 -4.68 -13.63 4.37
CA SER A 73 -5.31 -13.06 5.58
C SER A 73 -4.46 -11.98 6.24
N THR A 74 -3.24 -11.75 5.73
CA THR A 74 -2.23 -10.86 6.31
C THR A 74 -1.62 -9.93 5.25
N PRO A 75 -2.43 -9.16 4.50
CA PRO A 75 -1.91 -8.23 3.49
C PRO A 75 -1.27 -6.99 4.12
N PRO A 76 -0.56 -6.16 3.33
CA PRO A 76 -0.12 -4.85 3.77
C PRO A 76 -1.28 -3.98 4.28
N ILE A 77 -1.00 -3.18 5.31
CA ILE A 77 -1.97 -2.28 5.95
C ILE A 77 -1.73 -0.83 5.50
N LEU A 78 -2.81 -0.06 5.44
CA LEU A 78 -2.80 1.39 5.31
C LEU A 78 -2.88 2.00 6.71
N VAL A 79 -1.94 2.89 7.01
CA VAL A 79 -1.86 3.58 8.30
C VAL A 79 -1.95 5.08 8.07
N TYR A 80 -2.84 5.73 8.81
CA TYR A 80 -2.97 7.19 8.86
C TYR A 80 -3.02 7.64 10.30
N ASN A 81 -2.19 8.62 10.67
CA ASN A 81 -2.09 9.16 12.03
C ASN A 81 -1.93 8.06 13.11
N GLY A 82 -1.10 7.05 12.83
CA GLY A 82 -0.83 5.92 13.73
C GLY A 82 -1.94 4.87 13.81
N SER A 83 -3.07 5.06 13.14
CA SER A 83 -4.19 4.12 13.14
C SER A 83 -4.28 3.35 11.82
N VAL A 84 -4.63 2.06 11.89
CA VAL A 84 -4.91 1.26 10.70
C VAL A 84 -6.26 1.69 10.11
N VAL A 85 -6.25 2.12 8.85
CA VAL A 85 -7.44 2.63 8.15
C VAL A 85 -7.95 1.71 7.05
N GLY A 86 -7.18 0.68 6.70
CA GLY A 86 -7.57 -0.34 5.73
C GLY A 86 -6.43 -1.25 5.30
N TYR A 87 -6.68 -2.05 4.27
CA TYR A 87 -5.72 -3.01 3.72
C TYR A 87 -5.48 -2.76 2.23
N VAL A 88 -4.24 -2.96 1.77
CA VAL A 88 -3.91 -3.04 0.35
C VAL A 88 -3.95 -4.50 -0.08
N THR A 89 -5.03 -4.93 -0.74
CA THR A 89 -5.26 -6.36 -0.99
C THR A 89 -6.14 -6.65 -2.20
N ALA A 90 -5.84 -7.75 -2.88
CA ALA A 90 -6.69 -8.39 -3.89
C ALA A 90 -7.73 -9.35 -3.26
N ASN A 91 -7.58 -9.72 -1.98
CA ASN A 91 -8.56 -10.55 -1.29
C ASN A 91 -9.82 -9.74 -0.97
N LYS A 92 -10.87 -9.96 -1.77
CA LYS A 92 -12.17 -9.30 -1.63
C LYS A 92 -12.98 -9.74 -0.40
N TYR A 93 -12.59 -10.83 0.26
CA TYR A 93 -13.31 -11.45 1.37
C TYR A 93 -12.78 -11.09 2.75
N LEU A 94 -11.64 -10.42 2.86
CA LEU A 94 -11.16 -9.89 4.14
C LEU A 94 -12.19 -8.93 4.75
N PRO A 95 -12.35 -8.81 6.07
CA PRO A 95 -13.21 -7.77 6.65
C PRO A 95 -12.57 -6.37 6.59
N GLY A 96 -13.36 -5.31 6.80
CA GLY A 96 -12.87 -3.92 6.89
C GLY A 96 -12.65 -3.19 5.56
N ASN A 97 -11.99 -2.04 5.57
CA ASN A 97 -11.72 -1.25 4.38
C ASN A 97 -10.62 -1.90 3.52
N ARG A 98 -10.89 -2.09 2.23
CA ARG A 98 -10.00 -2.80 1.31
C ARG A 98 -9.74 -1.96 0.07
N VAL A 99 -8.49 -1.87 -0.34
CA VAL A 99 -8.07 -1.13 -1.52
C VAL A 99 -7.27 -2.07 -2.40
N ALA A 100 -7.78 -2.36 -3.59
CA ALA A 100 -7.02 -3.11 -4.57
C ALA A 100 -5.82 -2.27 -5.05
N LEU A 101 -4.70 -2.94 -5.37
CA LEU A 101 -3.48 -2.30 -5.89
C LEU A 101 -3.78 -1.28 -7.01
N LEU A 102 -4.60 -1.68 -8.00
CA LEU A 102 -4.97 -0.83 -9.14
C LEU A 102 -5.74 0.46 -8.76
N ASN A 103 -6.40 0.49 -7.59
CA ASN A 103 -7.19 1.63 -7.12
C ASN A 103 -6.39 2.56 -6.20
N LEU A 104 -5.16 2.19 -5.83
CA LEU A 104 -4.37 2.91 -4.84
C LEU A 104 -4.02 4.33 -5.28
N TRP A 105 -3.74 4.52 -6.57
CA TRP A 105 -3.50 5.85 -7.16
C TRP A 105 -4.75 6.74 -7.13
N GLY A 106 -5.93 6.15 -7.39
CA GLY A 106 -7.20 6.86 -7.34
C GLY A 106 -7.51 7.34 -5.93
N LEU A 107 -7.34 6.45 -4.94
CA LEU A 107 -7.45 6.80 -3.53
C LEU A 107 -6.51 7.95 -3.17
N ALA A 108 -5.23 7.83 -3.52
CA ALA A 108 -4.22 8.85 -3.21
C ALA A 108 -4.61 10.23 -3.77
N ARG A 109 -5.28 10.30 -4.92
CA ARG A 109 -5.71 11.57 -5.52
C ARG A 109 -7.02 12.11 -4.96
N SER A 110 -7.80 11.30 -4.25
CA SER A 110 -9.08 11.69 -3.65
C SER A 110 -8.98 12.11 -2.18
N LEU A 111 -7.81 11.90 -1.57
CA LEU A 111 -7.52 12.27 -0.18
C LEU A 111 -7.38 13.78 0.00
#